data_AF-A0A5J5CQB5-F1
#
_entry.id   AF-A0A5J5CQB5-F1
#
_cell.length_a   1.000
_cell.length_b   1.000
_cell.length_c   1.000
_cell.angle_alpha   90.00
_cell.angle_beta   90.00
_cell.angle_gamma   90.00
#
_symmetry.space_group_name_H-M   'P 1'
#
loop_
_entity.id
_entity.type
_entity.pdbx_description
1 polymer ?
#
loop_
_entity_poly.entity_id
_entity_poly.type
_entity_poly.pdbx_seq_one_letter_code
_entity_poly.pdbx_strand_id
1 'polypeptide(L)'
;MHKLLSKQRKRAVVACFRMAPLYNLPRHRAINFFIPAYQRLWIEAEEYSFEEKLVQDLAVSTGLALPLPRVPCVGTPLPVLSAECFFSSAPVEPWERARVGTSPKAPRGGPRSRRAKPFKQRSVRGQRLHDQLRRHRASSGAHSSKKAGYAFLTAVKTPMKIVEEEEEEVTEIQPDPLHQLILHFSHNALTERSHLEEDPLYIAYADMMAKSCAEDEEEEEEEGKEKTFEEKEMEKQKILYQQARLHARGAAEMVLQMISASKGRLGPMVSCTLKLGISILNGGNVQVQQKMLDYLKEKRDAGFFKSLSGLMQSCSVLDLNAFERQNKAEGLGMVTEEGSSSKVLQNDEFTKDLFRFLQLLCEGHNGDFQNFLRTQTGNTTTVNIIISTVDYLLRLQESISDFYWYYSGKDVIDE
;
A
#
# COMPACT_ATOMS: atom_id res chain seq x y z
N MET A 1 -21.62 42.53 17.21
CA MET A 1 -21.86 43.05 15.83
C MET A 1 -22.22 41.88 14.95
N HIS A 2 -23.42 41.87 14.33
CA HIS A 2 -23.79 40.84 13.35
C HIS A 2 -22.77 40.83 12.19
N LYS A 3 -22.00 39.74 12.04
CA LYS A 3 -21.29 39.47 10.78
C LYS A 3 -22.34 39.28 9.69
N LEU A 4 -22.64 40.35 8.96
CA LEU A 4 -23.49 40.33 7.79
C LEU A 4 -22.95 39.28 6.81
N LEU A 5 -23.82 38.36 6.35
CA LEU A 5 -23.52 37.38 5.29
C LEU A 5 -22.73 38.04 4.16
N SER A 6 -21.60 37.44 3.78
CA SER A 6 -20.74 37.99 2.73
C SER A 6 -21.52 38.15 1.42
N LYS A 7 -21.16 39.16 0.61
CA LYS A 7 -21.79 39.41 -0.70
C LYS A 7 -21.75 38.16 -1.60
N GLN A 8 -20.70 37.35 -1.47
CA GLN A 8 -20.55 36.09 -2.18
C GLN A 8 -21.54 35.04 -1.68
N ARG A 9 -21.67 34.84 -0.36
CA ARG A 9 -22.67 33.90 0.21
C ARG A 9 -24.09 34.30 -0.17
N LYS A 10 -24.43 35.60 -0.14
CA LYS A 10 -25.74 36.09 -0.61
C LYS A 10 -25.99 35.74 -2.09
N ARG A 11 -24.99 35.89 -2.96
CA ARG A 11 -25.08 35.49 -4.38
C ARG A 11 -25.24 33.99 -4.56
N ALA A 12 -24.53 33.18 -3.78
CA ALA A 12 -24.65 31.72 -3.80
C ALA A 12 -26.06 31.27 -3.41
N VAL A 13 -26.62 31.82 -2.32
CA VAL A 13 -28.01 31.53 -1.90
C VAL A 13 -29.03 31.89 -3.00
N VAL A 14 -28.87 33.05 -3.64
CA VAL A 14 -29.73 33.42 -4.78
C VAL A 14 -29.57 32.47 -5.97
N ALA A 15 -28.36 31.95 -6.21
CA ALA A 15 -28.12 30.95 -7.24
C ALA A 15 -28.72 29.57 -6.87
N CYS A 16 -28.77 29.21 -5.59
CA CYS A 16 -29.40 27.96 -5.14
C CYS A 16 -30.89 27.90 -5.50
N PHE A 17 -31.61 29.02 -5.45
CA PHE A 17 -33.01 29.09 -5.92
C PHE A 17 -33.18 28.82 -7.42
N ARG A 18 -32.09 28.87 -8.20
CA ARG A 18 -32.08 28.60 -9.64
C ARG A 18 -31.54 27.21 -9.98
N MET A 19 -31.26 26.36 -8.99
CA MET A 19 -30.76 25.01 -9.24
C MET A 19 -31.82 24.18 -9.96
N ALA A 20 -31.38 23.37 -10.91
CA ALA A 20 -32.26 22.42 -11.58
C ALA A 20 -32.50 21.21 -10.66
N PRO A 21 -33.75 20.78 -10.47
CA PRO A 21 -34.04 19.58 -9.70
C PRO A 21 -33.54 18.33 -10.45
N LEU A 22 -33.25 17.26 -9.70
CA LEU A 22 -32.63 16.04 -10.22
C LEU A 22 -33.38 15.45 -11.43
N TYR A 23 -34.72 15.47 -11.40
CA TYR A 23 -35.56 14.93 -12.47
C TYR A 23 -35.48 15.70 -13.79
N ASN A 24 -34.97 16.94 -13.78
CA ASN A 24 -34.85 17.79 -14.97
C ASN A 24 -33.40 17.81 -15.53
N LEU A 25 -32.50 17.00 -14.97
CA LEU A 25 -31.13 16.89 -15.45
C LEU A 25 -31.03 15.93 -16.64
N PRO A 26 -30.17 16.22 -17.63
CA PRO A 26 -29.83 15.26 -18.67
C PRO A 26 -29.32 13.95 -18.06
N ARG A 27 -29.81 12.81 -18.55
CA ARG A 27 -29.48 11.47 -18.01
C ARG A 27 -27.97 11.24 -17.84
N HIS A 28 -27.15 11.64 -18.80
CA HIS A 28 -25.69 11.49 -18.72
C HIS A 28 -25.07 12.29 -17.56
N ARG A 29 -25.60 13.47 -17.23
CA ARG A 29 -25.14 14.25 -16.08
C ARG A 29 -25.56 13.61 -14.76
N ALA A 30 -26.79 13.10 -14.68
CA ALA A 30 -27.27 12.40 -13.50
C ALA A 30 -26.41 11.15 -13.21
N ILE A 31 -26.05 10.37 -14.25
CA ILE A 31 -25.16 9.22 -14.12
C ILE A 31 -23.78 9.63 -13.59
N ASN A 32 -23.21 10.72 -14.12
CA ASN A 32 -21.90 11.21 -13.66
C ASN A 32 -21.91 11.71 -12.21
N PHE A 33 -23.05 12.15 -11.66
CA PHE A 33 -23.18 12.44 -10.23
C PHE A 33 -23.39 11.19 -9.39
N PHE A 34 -24.10 10.20 -9.93
CA PHE A 34 -24.41 8.96 -9.24
C PHE A 34 -23.16 8.11 -8.97
N ILE A 35 -22.27 7.96 -9.96
CA ILE A 35 -21.11 7.06 -9.85
C ILE A 35 -20.18 7.45 -8.67
N PRO A 36 -19.73 8.71 -8.50
CA PRO A 36 -18.90 9.09 -7.36
C PRO A 36 -19.62 8.96 -6.01
N ALA A 37 -20.92 9.25 -5.97
CA ALA A 37 -21.71 9.08 -4.75
C ALA A 37 -21.86 7.60 -4.38
N TYR A 38 -22.07 6.72 -5.36
CA TYR A 38 -22.11 5.28 -5.15
C TYR A 38 -20.76 4.74 -4.67
N GLN A 39 -19.65 5.19 -5.26
CA GLN A 39 -18.32 4.78 -4.81
C GLN A 39 -18.10 5.14 -3.34
N ARG A 40 -18.36 6.39 -2.93
CA ARG A 40 -18.10 6.86 -1.56
C ARG A 40 -19.04 6.27 -0.52
N LEU A 41 -20.31 6.07 -0.88
CA LEU A 41 -21.32 5.63 0.09
C LEU A 41 -21.48 4.12 0.16
N TRP A 42 -21.11 3.39 -0.90
CA TRP A 42 -21.28 1.94 -0.97
C TRP A 42 -19.94 1.23 -1.08
N ILE A 43 -19.11 1.54 -2.07
CA ILE A 43 -17.88 0.75 -2.31
C ILE A 43 -16.86 0.98 -1.19
N GLU A 44 -16.67 2.23 -0.76
CA GLU A 44 -15.73 2.57 0.32
C GLU A 44 -16.22 2.13 1.70
N ALA A 45 -17.54 1.99 1.88
CA ALA A 45 -18.14 1.50 3.12
C ALA A 45 -18.27 -0.04 3.18
N GLU A 46 -18.07 -0.72 2.05
CA GLU A 46 -18.21 -2.17 1.98
C GLU A 46 -16.87 -2.83 2.28
N GLU A 47 -16.68 -3.18 3.55
CA GLU A 47 -15.51 -3.92 4.01
C GLU A 47 -15.55 -5.36 3.51
N TYR A 48 -14.56 -5.73 2.70
CA TYR A 48 -14.32 -7.10 2.34
C TYR A 48 -12.98 -7.52 2.92
N SER A 49 -13.01 -8.35 3.96
CA SER A 49 -11.81 -8.87 4.62
C SER A 49 -11.16 -9.97 3.76
N PHE A 50 -10.38 -9.59 2.75
CA PHE A 50 -9.62 -10.55 1.91
C PHE A 50 -8.13 -10.57 2.20
N GLU A 51 -7.64 -9.60 2.97
CA GLU A 51 -6.23 -9.35 3.25
C GLU A 51 -5.60 -10.55 3.98
N GLU A 52 -6.25 -11.04 5.05
CA GLU A 52 -5.76 -12.19 5.80
C GLU A 52 -5.68 -13.45 4.92
N LYS A 53 -6.72 -13.69 4.11
CA LYS A 53 -6.81 -14.85 3.22
C LYS A 53 -5.77 -14.79 2.10
N LEU A 54 -5.57 -13.62 1.50
CA LEU A 54 -4.56 -13.42 0.47
C LEU A 54 -3.16 -13.72 1.00
N VAL A 55 -2.81 -13.16 2.16
CA VAL A 55 -1.48 -13.39 2.76
C VAL A 55 -1.32 -14.86 3.16
N GLN A 56 -2.39 -15.52 3.61
CA GLN A 56 -2.38 -16.96 3.91
C GLN A 56 -2.15 -17.82 2.66
N ASP A 57 -2.86 -17.56 1.57
CA ASP A 57 -2.74 -18.33 0.33
C ASP A 57 -1.33 -18.18 -0.29
N LEU A 58 -0.75 -16.97 -0.22
CA LEU A 58 0.61 -16.70 -0.66
C LEU A 58 1.68 -17.37 0.20
N ALA A 59 1.40 -17.60 1.49
CA ALA A 59 2.33 -18.21 2.43
C ALA A 59 2.41 -19.74 2.34
N VAL A 60 1.39 -20.40 1.78
CA VAL A 60 1.23 -21.88 1.78
C VAL A 60 1.65 -22.52 0.45
N SER A 61 1.76 -21.75 -0.63
CA SER A 61 1.75 -22.29 -2.00
C SER A 61 3.06 -22.95 -2.50
N THR A 62 4.00 -23.29 -1.63
CA THR A 62 5.17 -24.13 -1.96
C THR A 62 5.30 -25.30 -0.99
N GLY A 63 4.29 -26.15 -0.98
CA GLY A 63 4.37 -27.49 -0.41
C GLY A 63 3.49 -28.40 -1.23
N LEU A 64 4.07 -29.44 -1.83
CA LEU A 64 3.36 -30.55 -2.45
C LEU A 64 2.12 -30.90 -1.64
N ALA A 65 0.96 -30.89 -2.31
CA ALA A 65 -0.28 -31.42 -1.76
C ALA A 65 -0.07 -32.85 -1.25
N LEU A 66 0.17 -33.00 0.05
CA LEU A 66 -0.03 -34.23 0.79
C LEU A 66 -1.27 -34.04 1.66
N PRO A 67 -2.24 -34.97 1.61
CA PRO A 67 -3.51 -34.79 2.28
C PRO A 67 -3.34 -35.02 3.78
N LEU A 68 -3.45 -33.96 4.57
CA LEU A 68 -3.64 -34.08 6.02
C LEU A 68 -5.11 -33.81 6.39
N PRO A 69 -5.59 -34.40 7.50
CA PRO A 69 -6.97 -34.83 7.65
C PRO A 69 -7.89 -33.65 7.93
N ARG A 70 -9.03 -33.61 7.24
CA ARG A 70 -10.14 -32.72 7.56
C ARG A 70 -10.65 -33.00 8.98
N VAL A 71 -10.53 -32.02 9.87
CA VAL A 71 -11.31 -31.97 11.11
C VAL A 71 -12.73 -31.51 10.75
N PRO A 72 -13.81 -32.19 11.17
CA PRO A 72 -15.16 -31.78 10.84
C PRO A 72 -15.59 -30.61 11.72
N CYS A 73 -15.84 -29.44 11.11
CA CYS A 73 -16.57 -28.36 11.76
C CYS A 73 -18.04 -28.75 11.88
N VAL A 74 -18.52 -28.88 13.12
CA VAL A 74 -19.93 -29.03 13.48
C VAL A 74 -20.67 -27.76 13.08
N GLY A 75 -21.78 -27.93 12.38
CA GLY A 75 -22.47 -26.85 11.68
C GLY A 75 -23.57 -26.14 12.44
N THR A 76 -24.05 -25.07 11.81
CA THR A 76 -25.40 -24.52 11.93
C THR A 76 -25.83 -23.95 10.57
N PRO A 77 -27.14 -23.90 10.27
CA PRO A 77 -27.66 -24.20 8.94
C PRO A 77 -27.92 -22.96 8.06
N LEU A 78 -27.67 -23.12 6.76
CA LEU A 78 -28.17 -22.24 5.69
C LEU A 78 -29.65 -22.53 5.40
N PRO A 79 -30.48 -21.51 5.10
CA PRO A 79 -31.84 -21.73 4.62
C PRO A 79 -31.82 -22.09 3.12
N VAL A 80 -32.45 -23.23 2.82
CA VAL A 80 -32.80 -23.68 1.47
C VAL A 80 -34.05 -22.93 1.01
N LEU A 81 -34.02 -22.34 -0.19
CA LEU A 81 -35.12 -22.41 -1.15
C LEU A 81 -34.59 -22.25 -2.58
N SER A 82 -34.60 -23.35 -3.32
CA SER A 82 -34.46 -23.41 -4.77
C SER A 82 -35.77 -22.99 -5.46
N ALA A 83 -35.68 -22.31 -6.59
CA ALA A 83 -36.46 -22.63 -7.79
C ALA A 83 -35.86 -21.94 -9.03
N GLU A 84 -35.47 -22.75 -9.99
CA GLU A 84 -34.97 -22.37 -11.31
C GLU A 84 -36.06 -21.68 -12.16
N CYS A 85 -35.67 -20.70 -12.98
CA CYS A 85 -36.43 -20.32 -14.18
C CYS A 85 -35.46 -19.89 -15.30
N PHE A 86 -35.24 -20.84 -16.20
CA PHE A 86 -34.86 -20.72 -17.62
C PHE A 86 -34.93 -19.31 -18.25
N PHE A 87 -33.82 -18.86 -18.85
CA PHE A 87 -33.88 -17.94 -19.99
C PHE A 87 -33.49 -18.68 -21.27
N SER A 88 -34.51 -18.98 -22.08
CA SER A 88 -34.38 -19.50 -23.43
C SER A 88 -33.94 -18.38 -24.37
N SER A 89 -32.80 -18.59 -25.04
CA SER A 89 -32.36 -17.81 -26.18
C SER A 89 -33.30 -18.03 -27.37
N ALA A 90 -33.82 -16.96 -27.96
CA ALA A 90 -34.54 -17.01 -29.24
C ALA A 90 -33.80 -16.18 -30.31
N PRO A 91 -33.81 -16.59 -31.59
CA PRO A 91 -33.00 -16.00 -32.64
C PRO A 91 -33.66 -14.77 -33.28
N VAL A 92 -32.83 -13.80 -33.67
CA VAL A 92 -33.24 -12.59 -34.42
C VAL A 92 -33.03 -12.85 -35.91
N GLU A 93 -34.08 -12.68 -36.72
CA GLU A 93 -34.04 -12.61 -38.19
C GLU A 93 -34.89 -11.40 -38.67
N PRO A 94 -34.68 -10.90 -39.90
CA PRO A 94 -34.66 -9.47 -40.25
C PRO A 94 -35.91 -9.03 -41.00
N TRP A 95 -36.24 -7.73 -40.92
CA TRP A 95 -37.30 -7.14 -41.74
C TRP A 95 -36.75 -6.05 -42.66
N GLU A 96 -36.95 -6.27 -43.97
CA GLU A 96 -36.67 -5.33 -45.04
C GLU A 96 -37.82 -4.31 -45.24
N ARG A 97 -37.43 -3.05 -45.43
CA ARG A 97 -37.90 -2.06 -46.43
C ARG A 97 -39.42 -1.86 -46.68
N ALA A 98 -39.89 -0.65 -46.37
CA ALA A 98 -40.88 0.06 -47.20
C ALA A 98 -40.66 1.59 -47.18
N ARG A 99 -40.56 2.19 -48.37
CA ARG A 99 -40.53 3.64 -48.65
C ARG A 99 -41.96 4.16 -48.80
N VAL A 100 -42.28 5.31 -48.19
CA VAL A 100 -43.18 6.33 -48.77
C VAL A 100 -42.67 7.70 -48.31
N GLY A 101 -42.47 8.61 -49.26
CA GLY A 101 -41.98 9.98 -49.01
C GLY A 101 -43.08 11.02 -49.11
N THR A 102 -42.78 12.22 -48.63
CA THR A 102 -43.27 13.51 -49.14
C THR A 102 -42.42 14.64 -48.58
N SER A 103 -41.91 15.50 -49.46
CA SER A 103 -41.30 16.80 -49.19
C SER A 103 -42.26 17.88 -49.71
N PRO A 104 -42.19 19.15 -49.25
CA PRO A 104 -41.48 20.11 -50.11
C PRO A 104 -40.79 21.32 -49.41
N LYS A 105 -39.68 21.72 -50.06
CA LYS A 105 -39.15 23.07 -50.37
C LYS A 105 -38.60 24.01 -49.28
N ALA A 106 -37.31 24.35 -49.49
CA ALA A 106 -36.59 25.53 -49.00
C ALA A 106 -36.68 26.73 -49.97
N PRO A 107 -36.17 27.92 -49.57
CA PRO A 107 -35.21 28.60 -50.45
C PRO A 107 -33.98 29.23 -49.74
N ARG A 108 -32.81 28.85 -50.30
CA ARG A 108 -31.57 29.58 -50.65
C ARG A 108 -31.20 30.93 -49.97
N GLY A 109 -29.95 30.98 -49.50
CA GLY A 109 -29.09 32.17 -49.45
C GLY A 109 -27.71 31.89 -48.82
N GLY A 110 -26.65 31.80 -49.63
CA GLY A 110 -25.23 31.79 -49.17
C GLY A 110 -24.65 33.22 -49.05
N PRO A 111 -23.32 33.45 -48.83
CA PRO A 111 -22.20 32.62 -49.32
C PRO A 111 -20.95 32.40 -48.40
N ARG A 112 -20.33 31.23 -48.61
CA ARG A 112 -18.89 30.86 -48.76
C ARG A 112 -17.75 31.48 -47.93
N SER A 113 -16.93 30.59 -47.34
CA SER A 113 -15.45 30.39 -47.52
C SER A 113 -14.89 29.76 -46.22
N ARG A 114 -14.18 28.61 -46.14
CA ARG A 114 -13.03 28.09 -46.90
C ARG A 114 -13.05 26.56 -47.03
N ARG A 115 -12.49 26.07 -48.14
CA ARG A 115 -12.29 24.67 -48.57
C ARG A 115 -11.09 24.02 -47.87
N ALA A 116 -11.25 22.78 -47.45
CA ALA A 116 -10.17 21.80 -47.25
C ALA A 116 -10.03 20.90 -48.49
N LYS A 117 -8.81 20.44 -48.78
CA LYS A 117 -8.50 19.35 -49.72
C LYS A 117 -7.60 18.30 -49.03
N PRO A 118 -7.57 17.05 -49.54
CA PRO A 118 -7.16 15.87 -48.78
C PRO A 118 -5.84 15.22 -49.25
N PHE A 119 -5.45 14.18 -48.49
CA PHE A 119 -4.71 12.97 -48.90
C PHE A 119 -3.16 13.01 -48.96
N LYS A 120 -2.53 12.23 -48.07
CA LYS A 120 -1.59 11.13 -48.41
C LYS A 120 -1.23 10.30 -47.18
N GLN A 121 -1.70 9.04 -47.18
CA GLN A 121 -1.19 7.95 -46.34
C GLN A 121 0.26 7.64 -46.73
N ARG A 122 1.13 7.43 -45.73
CA ARG A 122 2.44 6.81 -45.93
C ARG A 122 2.50 5.53 -45.11
N SER A 123 2.62 4.44 -45.85
CA SER A 123 2.86 3.06 -45.43
C SER A 123 4.13 2.95 -44.58
N VAL A 124 4.03 2.28 -43.43
CA VAL A 124 5.18 1.72 -42.71
C VAL A 124 5.13 0.21 -42.86
N ARG A 125 6.22 -0.28 -43.41
CA ARG A 125 6.54 -1.64 -43.80
C ARG A 125 6.71 -2.50 -42.55
N GLY A 126 6.03 -3.65 -42.51
CA GLY A 126 6.15 -4.62 -41.44
C GLY A 126 7.47 -5.41 -41.50
N GLN A 127 7.83 -5.99 -40.35
CA GLN A 127 8.55 -7.25 -40.24
C GLN A 127 8.12 -7.93 -38.94
N ARG A 128 7.39 -9.05 -39.09
CA ARG A 128 7.30 -10.13 -38.10
C ARG A 128 8.57 -10.95 -38.23
N LEU A 129 9.02 -11.54 -37.12
CA LEU A 129 9.44 -12.94 -36.98
C LEU A 129 10.26 -13.06 -35.69
N HIS A 130 9.82 -13.88 -34.74
CA HIS A 130 10.66 -14.93 -34.18
C HIS A 130 9.77 -15.90 -33.41
N ASP A 131 9.63 -17.09 -33.97
CA ASP A 131 9.13 -18.27 -33.29
C ASP A 131 9.88 -19.47 -33.89
N GLN A 132 10.22 -20.45 -33.02
CA GLN A 132 10.75 -21.79 -33.33
C GLN A 132 12.24 -21.89 -33.80
N LEU A 133 13.03 -22.94 -33.53
CA LEU A 133 12.76 -24.32 -33.12
C LEU A 133 14.02 -24.96 -32.49
N ARG A 134 13.76 -26.09 -31.83
CA ARG A 134 14.63 -27.01 -31.09
C ARG A 134 15.19 -28.11 -32.03
N ARG A 135 16.39 -28.63 -31.72
CA ARG A 135 16.97 -29.99 -31.96
C ARG A 135 17.95 -30.26 -33.13
N HIS A 136 18.81 -31.26 -32.83
CA HIS A 136 19.78 -32.06 -33.62
C HIS A 136 21.21 -31.50 -33.66
N ARG A 137 22.20 -32.00 -32.90
CA ARG A 137 22.80 -33.36 -32.74
C ARG A 137 23.61 -33.82 -33.97
N ALA A 138 24.93 -33.92 -33.76
CA ALA A 138 25.85 -35.01 -34.12
C ALA A 138 27.04 -34.69 -35.05
N SER A 139 28.19 -35.24 -34.63
CA SER A 139 29.38 -35.65 -35.40
C SER A 139 30.29 -34.50 -35.88
N SER A 140 31.62 -34.59 -35.94
CA SER A 140 32.65 -35.61 -35.67
C SER A 140 33.98 -34.88 -35.95
N GLY A 141 35.04 -35.02 -35.17
CA GLY A 141 36.05 -36.05 -35.40
C GLY A 141 37.49 -35.51 -35.22
N ALA A 142 38.32 -36.37 -34.61
CA ALA A 142 39.79 -36.48 -34.66
C ALA A 142 40.65 -35.26 -34.23
N HIS A 143 41.66 -35.38 -33.35
CA HIS A 143 42.74 -36.38 -33.39
C HIS A 143 43.30 -36.76 -32.00
N SER A 144 43.62 -38.05 -31.90
CA SER A 144 44.35 -38.75 -30.84
C SER A 144 45.84 -38.85 -31.16
N SER A 145 46.71 -38.91 -30.14
CA SER A 145 47.80 -39.91 -29.90
C SER A 145 48.80 -39.34 -28.85
N LYS A 146 49.37 -40.02 -27.83
CA LYS A 146 49.75 -41.42 -27.54
C LYS A 146 49.80 -41.63 -25.99
N LYS A 147 49.30 -42.75 -25.42
CA LYS A 147 50.01 -43.93 -24.80
C LYS A 147 51.23 -43.58 -23.92
N ALA A 148 51.51 -44.16 -22.74
CA ALA A 148 51.20 -45.42 -22.03
C ALA A 148 51.40 -45.15 -20.50
N GLY A 149 50.91 -45.87 -19.49
CA GLY A 149 50.54 -47.28 -19.33
C GLY A 149 51.57 -48.00 -18.45
N TYR A 150 51.36 -48.08 -17.13
CA TYR A 150 51.81 -49.19 -16.25
C TYR A 150 50.87 -49.30 -15.05
N ALA A 151 50.46 -50.54 -14.77
CA ALA A 151 49.56 -50.96 -13.70
C ALA A 151 50.28 -51.99 -12.82
N PHE A 152 49.92 -52.07 -11.53
CA PHE A 152 49.95 -53.18 -10.55
C PHE A 152 50.15 -52.56 -9.14
N LEU A 153 49.43 -52.84 -8.05
CA LEU A 153 48.90 -54.09 -7.50
C LEU A 153 47.67 -53.84 -6.58
N THR A 154 46.83 -54.86 -6.51
CA THR A 154 45.69 -55.08 -5.60
C THR A 154 46.10 -55.40 -4.16
N ALA A 155 45.33 -54.94 -3.18
CA ALA A 155 45.15 -55.59 -1.87
C ALA A 155 43.73 -55.32 -1.33
N VAL A 156 43.19 -56.30 -0.60
CA VAL A 156 41.78 -56.57 -0.33
C VAL A 156 41.47 -56.48 1.18
N LYS A 157 40.22 -56.08 1.53
CA LYS A 157 39.45 -56.26 2.80
C LYS A 157 39.85 -55.37 4.00
N THR A 158 38.97 -54.75 4.81
CA THR A 158 37.50 -54.79 5.06
C THR A 158 37.11 -53.57 5.95
N PRO A 159 35.81 -53.22 6.11
CA PRO A 159 35.35 -51.86 6.39
C PRO A 159 35.24 -51.52 7.89
N MET A 160 35.53 -50.26 8.24
CA MET A 160 35.04 -49.66 9.48
C MET A 160 33.72 -48.95 9.17
N LYS A 161 32.72 -49.26 9.99
CA LYS A 161 31.34 -48.81 9.87
C LYS A 161 31.27 -47.32 10.21
N ILE A 162 30.94 -46.56 9.19
CA ILE A 162 30.45 -45.19 9.18
C ILE A 162 29.29 -45.07 10.21
N VAL A 163 29.44 -44.15 11.16
CA VAL A 163 28.31 -43.32 11.62
C VAL A 163 28.70 -41.93 11.14
N GLU A 164 28.54 -41.72 9.84
CA GLU A 164 28.29 -40.40 9.30
C GLU A 164 26.98 -40.02 9.95
N GLU A 165 27.03 -39.05 10.87
CA GLU A 165 25.89 -38.19 11.10
C GLU A 165 25.45 -37.77 9.70
N GLU A 166 24.25 -38.19 9.31
CA GLU A 166 23.58 -37.63 8.15
C GLU A 166 23.49 -36.13 8.44
N GLU A 167 24.46 -35.36 7.90
CA GLU A 167 24.25 -33.97 7.57
C GLU A 167 22.97 -33.98 6.76
N GLU A 168 21.85 -33.62 7.38
CA GLU A 168 20.63 -33.28 6.66
C GLU A 168 21.10 -32.31 5.56
N GLU A 169 21.09 -32.78 4.31
CA GLU A 169 21.19 -31.90 3.15
C GLU A 169 20.22 -30.76 3.46
N VAL A 170 20.76 -29.56 3.66
CA VAL A 170 19.97 -28.33 3.74
C VAL A 170 19.30 -28.24 2.37
N THR A 171 18.15 -28.92 2.23
CA THR A 171 17.32 -28.80 1.06
C THR A 171 17.07 -27.31 0.94
N GLU A 172 17.59 -26.67 -0.11
CA GLU A 172 17.36 -25.26 -0.36
C GLU A 172 15.85 -25.05 -0.33
N ILE A 173 15.33 -24.58 0.81
CA ILE A 173 13.91 -24.40 1.00
C ILE A 173 13.54 -23.32 0.00
N GLN A 174 12.86 -23.71 -1.08
CA GLN A 174 12.48 -22.75 -2.09
C GLN A 174 11.64 -21.67 -1.41
N PRO A 175 11.98 -20.38 -1.64
CA PRO A 175 11.25 -19.29 -1.04
C PRO A 175 9.80 -19.40 -1.47
N ASP A 176 8.89 -19.32 -0.50
CA ASP A 176 7.47 -19.34 -0.81
C ASP A 176 7.07 -18.07 -1.57
N PRO A 177 5.92 -18.05 -2.27
CA PRO A 177 5.54 -16.92 -3.12
C PRO A 177 5.50 -15.59 -2.35
N LEU A 178 5.11 -15.62 -1.07
CA LEU A 178 5.14 -14.46 -0.20
C LEU A 178 6.58 -13.98 0.08
N HIS A 179 7.52 -14.89 0.36
CA HIS A 179 8.93 -14.50 0.53
C HIS A 179 9.54 -13.98 -0.76
N GLN A 180 9.23 -14.57 -1.92
CA GLN A 180 9.69 -14.06 -3.22
C GLN A 180 9.21 -12.63 -3.49
N LEU A 181 7.96 -12.32 -3.14
CA LEU A 181 7.40 -10.98 -3.26
C LEU A 181 8.16 -9.98 -2.37
N ILE A 182 8.39 -10.33 -1.10
CA ILE A 182 9.13 -9.49 -0.15
C ILE A 182 10.58 -9.28 -0.61
N LEU A 183 11.24 -10.33 -1.11
CA LEU A 183 12.60 -10.24 -1.65
C LEU A 183 12.67 -9.31 -2.87
N HIS A 184 11.67 -9.35 -3.76
CA HIS A 184 11.62 -8.45 -4.91
C HIS A 184 11.52 -6.99 -4.47
N PHE A 185 10.65 -6.68 -3.52
CA PHE A 185 10.54 -5.32 -2.98
C PHE A 185 11.80 -4.87 -2.23
N SER A 186 12.41 -5.76 -1.45
CA SER A 186 13.70 -5.53 -0.79
C SER A 186 14.81 -5.19 -1.79
N HIS A 187 14.92 -5.96 -2.88
CA HIS A 187 15.90 -5.69 -3.94
C HIS A 187 15.65 -4.34 -4.63
N ASN A 188 14.38 -3.98 -4.86
CA ASN A 188 14.03 -2.69 -5.44
C ASN A 188 14.44 -1.52 -4.51
N ALA A 189 14.29 -1.69 -3.20
CA ALA A 189 14.73 -0.72 -2.18
C ALA A 189 16.24 -0.47 -2.21
N LEU A 190 17.02 -1.54 -2.41
CA LEU A 190 18.49 -1.50 -2.43
C LEU A 190 19.06 -1.03 -3.77
N THR A 191 18.23 -0.92 -4.81
CA THR A 191 18.67 -0.44 -6.11
C THR A 191 18.99 1.05 -6.00
N GLU A 192 20.26 1.43 -6.19
CA GLU A 192 20.67 2.82 -6.05
C GLU A 192 19.96 3.73 -7.07
N ARG A 193 19.07 4.59 -6.56
CA ARG A 193 18.39 5.63 -7.33
C ARG A 193 18.47 6.98 -6.62
N SER A 194 18.32 8.07 -7.38
CA SER A 194 18.35 9.44 -6.85
C SER A 194 17.11 9.74 -5.99
N HIS A 195 15.98 9.12 -6.33
CA HIS A 195 14.72 9.16 -5.58
C HIS A 195 14.00 7.83 -5.79
N LEU A 196 13.16 7.46 -4.83
CA LEU A 196 12.24 6.33 -4.98
C LEU A 196 11.12 6.73 -5.94
N GLU A 197 10.87 5.89 -6.93
CA GLU A 197 9.70 6.01 -7.80
C GLU A 197 8.47 5.52 -7.05
N GLU A 198 7.33 6.16 -7.29
CA GLU A 198 6.06 5.68 -6.74
C GLU A 198 5.69 4.38 -7.43
N ASP A 199 5.65 3.30 -6.64
CA ASP A 199 5.20 1.98 -7.07
C ASP A 199 3.82 1.69 -6.47
N PRO A 200 2.72 1.85 -7.24
CA PRO A 200 1.38 1.54 -6.76
C PRO A 200 1.21 0.07 -6.33
N LEU A 201 1.99 -0.84 -6.91
CA LEU A 201 1.93 -2.26 -6.58
C LEU A 201 2.49 -2.49 -5.18
N TYR A 202 3.64 -1.90 -4.87
CA TYR A 202 4.20 -1.94 -3.52
C TYR A 202 3.23 -1.36 -2.49
N ILE A 203 2.64 -0.20 -2.79
CA ILE A 203 1.67 0.46 -1.90
C ILE A 203 0.50 -0.47 -1.56
N ALA A 204 -0.11 -1.10 -2.57
CA ALA A 204 -1.22 -2.01 -2.37
C ALA A 204 -0.83 -3.23 -1.53
N TYR A 205 0.32 -3.88 -1.83
CA TYR A 205 0.76 -5.05 -1.05
C TYR A 205 1.19 -4.70 0.36
N ALA A 206 1.82 -3.54 0.58
CA ALA A 206 2.19 -3.08 1.91
C ALA A 206 0.93 -2.81 2.77
N ASP A 207 -0.10 -2.20 2.19
CA ASP A 207 -1.39 -1.96 2.85
C ASP A 207 -2.09 -3.28 3.22
N MET A 208 -2.17 -4.24 2.28
CA MET A 208 -2.75 -5.56 2.54
C MET A 208 -1.98 -6.36 3.60
N MET A 209 -0.64 -6.30 3.59
CA MET A 209 0.18 -6.93 4.63
C MET A 209 -0.01 -6.27 5.99
N ALA A 210 -0.17 -4.95 6.04
CA ALA A 210 -0.41 -4.20 7.28
C ALA A 210 -1.77 -4.59 7.87
N LYS A 211 -2.84 -4.53 7.07
CA LYS A 211 -4.21 -4.92 7.45
C LYS A 211 -4.30 -6.37 7.92
N SER A 212 -3.55 -7.30 7.32
CA SER A 212 -3.50 -8.69 7.78
C SER A 212 -2.95 -8.87 9.21
N CYS A 213 -2.26 -7.87 9.75
CA CYS A 213 -1.72 -7.87 11.11
C CYS A 213 -2.39 -6.84 12.03
N ALA A 214 -3.28 -6.00 11.48
CA ALA A 214 -4.02 -5.02 12.25
C ALA A 214 -5.07 -5.74 13.11
N GLU A 215 -5.34 -5.16 14.27
CA GLU A 215 -6.57 -5.44 15.00
C GLU A 215 -7.72 -4.85 14.17
N ASP A 216 -8.87 -5.52 14.12
CA ASP A 216 -10.10 -4.94 13.57
C ASP A 216 -10.54 -3.82 14.55
N GLU A 217 -9.83 -2.68 14.54
CA GLU A 217 -10.04 -1.55 15.46
C GLU A 217 -11.45 -0.97 15.32
N GLU A 218 -12.09 -1.17 14.16
CA GLU A 218 -13.44 -0.68 13.88
C GLU A 218 -14.54 -1.51 14.57
N GLU A 219 -14.27 -2.77 14.96
CA GLU A 219 -15.21 -3.55 15.79
C GLU A 219 -15.21 -3.07 17.27
N GLU A 220 -14.17 -2.37 17.73
CA GLU A 220 -14.08 -1.88 19.11
C GLU A 220 -14.80 -0.55 19.34
N GLU A 221 -14.96 0.29 18.31
CA GLU A 221 -15.66 1.57 18.45
C GLU A 221 -17.19 1.42 18.49
N GLU A 222 -17.76 0.37 17.88
CA GLU A 222 -19.22 0.15 17.89
C GLU A 222 -19.74 -0.54 19.16
N GLU A 223 -18.93 -1.31 19.87
CA GLU A 223 -19.38 -2.02 21.06
C GLU A 223 -18.56 -1.66 22.29
N GLY A 224 -19.15 -0.84 23.17
CA GLY A 224 -18.73 -0.68 24.57
C GLY A 224 -18.85 -1.96 25.42
N LYS A 225 -18.70 -3.15 24.81
CA LYS A 225 -18.54 -4.44 25.47
C LYS A 225 -17.06 -4.63 25.73
N GLU A 226 -16.69 -4.66 27.00
CA GLU A 226 -15.36 -5.10 27.39
C GLU A 226 -15.14 -6.53 26.89
N LYS A 227 -14.21 -6.71 25.93
CA LYS A 227 -13.75 -8.03 25.51
C LYS A 227 -13.30 -8.84 26.74
N THR A 228 -13.71 -10.10 26.79
CA THR A 228 -13.29 -11.02 27.85
C THR A 228 -11.77 -11.21 27.83
N PHE A 229 -11.19 -11.62 28.96
CA PHE A 229 -9.76 -11.92 29.01
C PHE A 229 -9.34 -13.00 28.00
N GLU A 230 -10.22 -13.99 27.77
CA GLU A 230 -9.99 -15.07 26.82
C GLU A 230 -9.98 -14.57 25.38
N GLU A 231 -10.91 -13.68 25.00
CA GLU A 231 -10.94 -13.05 23.67
C GLU A 231 -9.68 -12.21 23.42
N LYS A 232 -9.26 -11.39 24.39
CA LYS A 232 -8.05 -10.57 24.28
C LYS A 232 -6.78 -11.42 24.09
N GLU A 233 -6.67 -12.54 24.79
CA GLU A 233 -5.51 -13.42 24.64
C GLU A 233 -5.55 -14.18 23.30
N MET A 234 -6.73 -14.57 22.82
CA MET A 234 -6.90 -15.20 21.50
C MET A 234 -6.54 -14.25 20.36
N GLU A 235 -6.99 -12.99 20.41
CA GLU A 235 -6.66 -11.94 19.44
C GLU A 235 -5.15 -11.67 19.42
N LYS A 236 -4.55 -11.52 20.60
CA LYS A 236 -3.11 -11.37 20.75
C LYS A 236 -2.33 -12.52 20.12
N GLN A 237 -2.77 -13.78 20.30
CA GLN A 237 -2.12 -14.92 19.65
C GLN A 237 -2.29 -14.90 18.13
N LYS A 238 -3.47 -14.48 17.62
CA LYS A 238 -3.71 -14.31 16.18
C LYS A 238 -2.70 -13.31 15.59
N ILE A 239 -2.56 -12.14 16.21
CA ILE A 239 -1.64 -11.10 15.76
C ILE A 239 -0.20 -11.59 15.77
N LEU A 240 0.25 -12.20 16.87
CA LEU A 240 1.62 -12.72 16.98
C LEU A 240 1.92 -13.77 15.90
N TYR A 241 0.97 -14.63 15.57
CA TYR A 241 1.10 -15.58 14.48
C TYR A 241 1.27 -14.89 13.12
N GLN A 242 0.44 -13.87 12.85
CA GLN A 242 0.52 -13.11 11.59
C GLN A 242 1.83 -12.33 11.46
N GLN A 243 2.27 -11.68 12.54
CA GLN A 243 3.55 -10.99 12.61
C GLN A 243 4.73 -11.94 12.39
N ALA A 244 4.73 -13.10 13.07
CA ALA A 244 5.77 -14.11 12.90
C ALA A 244 5.83 -14.63 11.45
N ARG A 245 4.68 -14.79 10.80
CA ARG A 245 4.58 -15.21 9.39
C ARG A 245 5.27 -14.23 8.44
N LEU A 246 5.04 -12.93 8.60
CA LEU A 246 5.68 -11.89 7.79
C LEU A 246 7.16 -11.73 8.16
N HIS A 247 7.47 -11.78 9.45
CA HIS A 247 8.83 -11.67 9.97
C HIS A 247 9.76 -12.76 9.43
N ALA A 248 9.32 -14.03 9.45
CA ALA A 248 10.10 -15.17 8.95
C ALA A 248 10.51 -15.04 7.47
N ARG A 249 9.81 -14.18 6.71
CA ARG A 249 10.02 -13.95 5.28
C ARG A 249 10.77 -12.64 4.99
N GLY A 250 11.26 -11.94 6.00
CA GLY A 250 12.07 -10.74 5.84
C GLY A 250 11.29 -9.44 5.69
N ALA A 251 10.00 -9.39 6.01
CA ALA A 251 9.20 -8.16 5.91
C ALA A 251 9.77 -7.02 6.79
N ALA A 252 10.30 -7.36 7.97
CA ALA A 252 10.91 -6.41 8.89
C ALA A 252 12.16 -5.71 8.28
N GLU A 253 13.02 -6.47 7.58
CA GLU A 253 14.21 -5.93 6.93
C GLU A 253 13.83 -5.05 5.74
N MET A 254 12.83 -5.47 4.95
CA MET A 254 12.28 -4.70 3.84
C MET A 254 11.78 -3.32 4.30
N VAL A 255 11.05 -3.25 5.42
CA VAL A 255 10.56 -1.97 5.99
C VAL A 255 11.72 -1.01 6.28
N LEU A 256 12.80 -1.49 6.91
CA LEU A 256 13.98 -0.67 7.21
C LEU A 256 14.68 -0.17 5.94
N GLN A 257 14.82 -1.04 4.94
CA GLN A 257 15.44 -0.69 3.66
C GLN A 257 14.64 0.36 2.90
N MET A 258 13.31 0.25 2.89
CA MET A 258 12.42 1.20 2.23
C MET A 258 12.45 2.58 2.90
N ILE A 259 12.49 2.62 4.24
CA ILE A 259 12.69 3.87 4.99
C ILE A 259 14.07 4.46 4.67
N SER A 260 15.13 3.66 4.63
CA SER A 260 16.48 4.14 4.29
C SER A 260 16.55 4.71 2.87
N ALA A 261 15.92 4.03 1.91
CA ALA A 261 15.90 4.44 0.51
C ALA A 261 15.12 5.75 0.25
N SER A 262 14.20 6.13 1.14
CA SER A 262 13.41 7.37 0.98
C SER A 262 14.21 8.65 1.20
N LYS A 263 15.37 8.56 1.88
CA LYS A 263 16.31 9.67 2.11
C LYS A 263 15.63 10.92 2.69
N GLY A 264 14.64 10.73 3.56
CA GLY A 264 13.93 11.82 4.23
C GLY A 264 12.83 12.49 3.41
N ARG A 265 12.45 11.95 2.25
CA ARG A 265 11.33 12.46 1.45
C ARG A 265 10.02 11.83 1.89
N LEU A 266 9.04 12.67 2.19
CA LEU A 266 7.66 12.25 2.41
C LEU A 266 7.05 11.74 1.09
N GLY A 267 6.31 10.66 1.18
CA GLY A 267 5.57 10.09 0.05
C GLY A 267 4.59 9.01 0.51
N PRO A 268 3.61 8.65 -0.34
CA PRO A 268 2.61 7.63 -0.01
C PRO A 268 3.26 6.27 0.28
N MET A 269 4.37 5.97 -0.41
CA MET A 269 5.11 4.73 -0.19
C MET A 269 5.70 4.64 1.22
N VAL A 270 6.31 5.72 1.73
CA VAL A 270 6.86 5.75 3.09
C VAL A 270 5.75 5.65 4.12
N SER A 271 4.61 6.30 3.87
CA SER A 271 3.44 6.25 4.75
C SER A 271 2.94 4.80 4.89
N CYS A 272 2.75 4.09 3.78
CA CYS A 272 2.34 2.68 3.80
C CYS A 272 3.41 1.76 4.41
N THR A 273 4.70 2.08 4.20
CA THR A 273 5.82 1.36 4.82
C THR A 273 5.79 1.48 6.34
N LEU A 274 5.52 2.69 6.86
CA LEU A 274 5.40 2.92 8.30
C LEU A 274 4.20 2.17 8.88
N LYS A 275 3.03 2.21 8.22
CA LYS A 275 1.85 1.42 8.63
C LYS A 275 2.14 -0.08 8.72
N LEU A 276 2.83 -0.63 7.72
CA LEU A 276 3.31 -2.02 7.77
C LEU A 276 4.28 -2.25 8.93
N GLY A 277 5.25 -1.35 9.13
CA GLY A 277 6.20 -1.43 10.25
C GLY A 277 5.53 -1.41 11.62
N ILE A 278 4.52 -0.55 11.80
CA ILE A 278 3.69 -0.47 13.01
C ILE A 278 2.96 -1.79 13.23
N SER A 279 2.32 -2.33 12.19
CA SER A 279 1.54 -3.57 12.28
C SER A 279 2.41 -4.78 12.67
N ILE A 280 3.66 -4.84 12.19
CA ILE A 280 4.60 -5.93 12.53
C ILE A 280 5.13 -5.78 13.97
N LEU A 281 5.25 -4.55 14.48
CA LEU A 281 5.78 -4.26 15.82
C LEU A 281 4.68 -4.13 16.89
N ASN A 282 3.40 -4.13 16.50
CA ASN A 282 2.28 -3.93 17.42
C ASN A 282 2.29 -4.98 18.53
N GLY A 283 1.98 -4.56 19.77
CA GLY A 283 2.07 -5.44 20.94
C GLY A 283 3.49 -5.72 21.45
N GLY A 284 4.51 -5.00 20.95
CA GLY A 284 5.88 -5.09 21.47
C GLY A 284 6.61 -6.39 21.10
N ASN A 285 6.59 -6.76 19.81
CA ASN A 285 7.21 -7.99 19.34
C ASN A 285 8.76 -7.96 19.43
N VAL A 286 9.29 -8.49 20.54
CA VAL A 286 10.73 -8.50 20.86
C VAL A 286 11.57 -9.23 19.79
N GLN A 287 11.03 -10.29 19.17
CA GLN A 287 11.77 -11.05 18.14
C GLN A 287 12.03 -10.19 16.90
N VAL A 288 11.01 -9.45 16.45
CA VAL A 288 11.12 -8.52 15.34
C VAL A 288 12.07 -7.38 15.68
N GLN A 289 11.91 -6.76 16.86
CA GLN A 289 12.77 -5.66 17.31
C GLN A 289 14.25 -6.07 17.31
N GLN A 290 14.56 -7.25 17.85
CA GLN A 290 15.93 -7.75 17.90
C GLN A 290 16.49 -7.97 16.49
N LYS A 291 15.73 -8.60 15.60
CA LYS A 291 16.17 -8.81 14.21
C LYS A 291 16.39 -7.49 13.47
N MET A 292 15.51 -6.51 13.65
CA MET A 292 15.66 -5.16 13.09
C MET A 292 16.95 -4.50 13.60
N LEU A 293 17.24 -4.63 14.90
CA LEU A 293 18.47 -4.08 15.49
C LEU A 293 19.73 -4.77 14.95
N ASP A 294 19.71 -6.10 14.87
CA ASP A 294 20.82 -6.90 14.36
C ASP A 294 21.10 -6.56 12.90
N TYR A 295 20.06 -6.42 12.08
CA TYR A 295 20.18 -5.98 10.69
C TYR A 295 20.87 -4.61 10.58
N LEU A 296 20.43 -3.62 11.35
CA LEU A 296 21.01 -2.27 11.31
C LEU A 296 22.47 -2.25 11.78
N LYS A 297 22.81 -3.06 12.80
CA LYS A 297 24.19 -3.20 13.29
C LYS A 297 25.09 -3.90 12.28
N GLU A 298 24.62 -4.95 11.63
CA GLU A 298 25.37 -5.71 10.64
C GLU A 298 25.63 -4.89 9.38
N LYS A 299 24.58 -4.27 8.83
CA LYS A 299 24.68 -3.45 7.60
C LYS A 299 25.31 -2.08 7.83
N ARG A 300 25.40 -1.63 9.07
CA ARG A 300 25.89 -0.29 9.44
C ARG A 300 25.16 0.82 8.67
N ASP A 301 23.84 0.68 8.55
CA ASP A 301 23.03 1.57 7.73
C ASP A 301 22.83 2.94 8.42
N ALA A 302 23.75 3.86 8.16
CA ALA A 302 23.62 5.25 8.59
C ALA A 302 22.55 6.02 7.77
N GLY A 303 22.16 5.50 6.60
CA GLY A 303 21.14 6.09 5.74
C GLY A 303 19.76 6.05 6.38
N PHE A 304 19.44 4.94 7.05
CA PHE A 304 18.19 4.78 7.81
C PHE A 304 17.94 5.94 8.78
N PHE A 305 18.91 6.23 9.66
CA PHE A 305 18.75 7.28 10.67
C PHE A 305 18.71 8.69 10.09
N LYS A 306 19.48 8.95 9.02
CA LYS A 306 19.42 10.23 8.30
C LYS A 306 18.06 10.42 7.64
N SER A 307 17.54 9.37 7.03
CA SER A 307 16.21 9.36 6.42
C SER A 307 15.14 9.65 7.47
N LEU A 308 15.17 8.94 8.59
CA LEU A 308 14.23 9.12 9.70
C LEU A 308 14.25 10.55 10.25
N SER A 309 15.43 11.10 10.50
CA SER A 309 15.57 12.51 10.92
C SER A 309 15.04 13.49 9.86
N GLY A 310 15.26 13.22 8.57
CA GLY A 310 14.69 14.03 7.48
C GLY A 310 13.15 13.95 7.40
N LEU A 311 12.57 12.79 7.67
CA LEU A 311 11.10 12.63 7.78
C LEU A 311 10.55 13.44 8.96
N MET A 312 11.22 13.45 10.11
CA MET A 312 10.81 14.25 11.27
C MET A 312 10.90 15.77 11.04
N GLN A 313 11.89 16.21 10.26
CA GLN A 313 12.03 17.62 9.88
C GLN A 313 10.95 18.07 8.89
N SER A 314 10.46 17.15 8.05
CA SER A 314 9.40 17.43 7.07
C SER A 314 7.98 17.29 7.65
N CYS A 315 7.83 16.79 8.88
CA CYS A 315 6.56 16.81 9.61
C CYS A 315 6.08 18.26 9.81
N SER A 316 4.82 18.52 9.42
CA SER A 316 4.22 19.84 9.53
C SER A 316 3.80 20.14 10.97
N VAL A 317 3.66 21.43 11.27
CA VAL A 317 3.08 21.96 12.52
C VAL A 317 1.95 22.92 12.13
N LEU A 318 1.14 23.35 13.10
CA LEU A 318 0.02 24.23 12.82
C LEU A 318 0.53 25.56 12.27
N ASP A 319 0.14 25.90 11.04
CA ASP A 319 0.47 27.18 10.42
C ASP A 319 -0.71 28.15 10.56
N LEU A 320 -0.53 29.19 11.38
CA LEU A 320 -1.53 30.21 11.61
C LEU A 320 -1.92 30.95 10.31
N ASN A 321 -0.98 31.13 9.38
CA ASN A 321 -1.25 31.78 8.10
C ASN A 321 -2.10 30.89 7.19
N ALA A 322 -1.84 29.58 7.19
CA ALA A 322 -2.66 28.60 6.48
C ALA A 322 -4.07 28.56 7.07
N PHE A 323 -4.18 28.53 8.40
CA PHE A 323 -5.44 28.60 9.13
C PHE A 323 -6.24 29.86 8.76
N GLU A 324 -5.64 31.04 8.77
CA GLU A 324 -6.34 32.27 8.37
C GLU A 324 -6.83 32.26 6.92
N ARG A 325 -6.03 31.71 6.00
CA ARG A 325 -6.43 31.59 4.59
C ARG A 325 -7.62 30.66 4.44
N GLN A 326 -7.63 29.56 5.19
CA GLN A 326 -8.75 28.63 5.23
C GLN A 326 -10.01 29.28 5.82
N ASN A 327 -9.93 29.93 6.98
CA ASN A 327 -11.07 30.59 7.61
C ASN A 327 -11.65 31.69 6.70
N LYS A 328 -10.80 32.43 5.97
CA LYS A 328 -11.25 33.37 4.92
C LYS A 328 -12.00 32.64 3.78
N ALA A 329 -11.55 31.48 3.34
CA ALA A 329 -12.20 30.69 2.30
C ALA A 329 -13.55 30.10 2.76
N GLU A 330 -13.63 29.60 4.00
CA GLU A 330 -14.86 29.15 4.66
C GLU A 330 -15.86 30.30 4.80
N GLY A 331 -15.39 31.49 5.17
CA GLY A 331 -16.19 32.72 5.20
C GLY A 331 -16.82 33.10 3.85
N LEU A 332 -16.25 32.63 2.73
CA LEU A 332 -16.80 32.80 1.38
C LEU A 332 -17.76 31.66 0.97
N GLY A 333 -17.86 30.58 1.74
CA GLY A 333 -18.66 29.39 1.42
C GLY A 333 -18.09 28.58 0.27
N MET A 334 -16.76 28.60 0.08
CA MET A 334 -16.07 27.89 -1.00
C MET A 334 -15.50 26.52 -0.57
N VAL A 335 -15.74 26.11 0.67
CA VAL A 335 -15.28 24.83 1.20
C VAL A 335 -16.40 23.81 1.07
N THR A 336 -16.15 22.76 0.29
CA THR A 336 -16.95 21.54 0.27
C THR A 336 -16.52 20.63 1.41
N GLU A 337 -17.44 19.85 2.00
CA GLU A 337 -17.22 18.95 3.15
C GLU A 337 -15.89 18.15 3.07
N GLU A 338 -15.52 17.65 1.90
CA GLU A 338 -14.30 16.84 1.69
C GLU A 338 -12.97 17.62 1.73
N GLY A 339 -13.00 18.94 1.84
CA GLY A 339 -11.82 19.81 1.73
C GLY A 339 -11.52 20.67 2.96
N SER A 340 -12.24 20.50 4.06
CA SER A 340 -12.12 21.37 5.25
C SER A 340 -11.01 20.93 6.22
N SER A 341 -10.75 19.63 6.42
CA SER A 341 -9.84 19.20 7.49
C SER A 341 -8.35 19.21 7.12
N SER A 342 -8.02 19.01 5.85
CA SER A 342 -6.65 18.61 5.44
C SER A 342 -5.61 19.73 5.33
N LYS A 343 -5.99 21.01 5.39
CA LYS A 343 -5.08 22.11 4.98
C LYS A 343 -4.24 22.74 6.08
N VAL A 344 -4.71 22.77 7.33
CA VAL A 344 -4.03 23.47 8.43
C VAL A 344 -2.88 22.65 8.99
N LEU A 345 -3.10 21.35 9.17
CA LEU A 345 -2.08 20.38 9.57
C LEU A 345 -1.98 19.33 8.47
N GLN A 346 -0.99 19.49 7.59
CA GLN A 346 -0.77 18.53 6.51
C GLN A 346 -0.02 17.31 7.05
N ASN A 347 -0.44 16.11 6.66
CA ASN A 347 0.23 14.86 7.03
C ASN A 347 0.20 14.57 8.54
N ASP A 348 -0.93 14.85 9.22
CA ASP A 348 -1.09 14.55 10.64
C ASP A 348 -1.05 13.04 10.91
N GLU A 349 -1.72 12.25 10.06
CA GLU A 349 -1.71 10.79 10.09
C GLU A 349 -0.28 10.24 9.96
N PHE A 350 0.46 10.71 8.95
CA PHE A 350 1.87 10.34 8.77
C PHE A 350 2.73 10.68 10.00
N THR A 351 2.51 11.85 10.60
CA THR A 351 3.31 12.28 11.75
C THR A 351 3.04 11.39 12.96
N LYS A 352 1.77 11.05 13.20
CA LYS A 352 1.37 10.08 14.23
C LYS A 352 2.00 8.71 13.97
N ASP A 353 1.92 8.21 12.74
CA ASP A 353 2.51 6.92 12.34
C ASP A 353 4.03 6.89 12.54
N LEU A 354 4.74 7.96 12.18
CA LEU A 354 6.19 8.06 12.36
C LEU A 354 6.61 7.93 13.82
N PHE A 355 5.94 8.67 14.72
CA PHE A 355 6.23 8.62 16.15
C PHE A 355 5.74 7.32 16.79
N ARG A 356 4.61 6.76 16.31
CA ARG A 356 4.13 5.44 16.75
C ARG A 356 5.12 4.34 16.38
N PHE A 357 5.65 4.35 15.17
CA PHE A 357 6.70 3.43 14.74
C PHE A 357 7.95 3.54 15.63
N LEU A 358 8.43 4.76 15.90
CA LEU A 358 9.56 5.01 16.81
C LEU A 358 9.31 4.50 18.23
N GLN A 359 8.10 4.70 18.76
CA GLN A 359 7.69 4.19 20.07
C GLN A 359 7.75 2.66 20.10
N LEU A 360 7.13 2.01 19.12
CA LEU A 360 7.03 0.54 19.04
C LEU A 360 8.40 -0.15 18.89
N LEU A 361 9.38 0.51 18.23
CA LEU A 361 10.76 0.00 18.15
C LEU A 361 11.43 -0.13 19.53
N CYS A 362 11.01 0.69 20.51
CA CYS A 362 11.60 0.73 21.86
C CYS A 362 10.66 0.18 22.95
N GLU A 363 9.48 -0.31 22.56
CA GLU A 363 8.52 -0.90 23.49
C GLU A 363 9.09 -2.16 24.15
N GLY A 364 8.69 -2.45 25.39
CA GLY A 364 9.24 -3.58 26.15
C GLY A 364 10.60 -3.32 26.81
N HIS A 365 10.97 -2.04 27.03
CA HIS A 365 12.22 -1.64 27.68
C HIS A 365 13.49 -2.12 26.97
N ASN A 366 13.50 -2.09 25.64
CA ASN A 366 14.65 -2.49 24.83
C ASN A 366 15.82 -1.47 24.94
N GLY A 367 16.64 -1.62 25.98
CA GLY A 367 17.74 -0.69 26.28
C GLY A 367 18.80 -0.62 25.18
N ASP A 368 19.03 -1.72 24.45
CA ASP A 368 20.00 -1.75 23.36
C ASP A 368 19.54 -0.92 22.16
N PHE A 369 18.27 -1.06 21.77
CA PHE A 369 17.68 -0.25 20.70
C PHE A 369 17.63 1.24 21.09
N GLN A 370 17.24 1.55 22.34
CA GLN A 370 17.23 2.92 22.85
C GLN A 370 18.61 3.57 22.81
N ASN A 371 19.65 2.85 23.24
CA ASN A 371 21.03 3.33 23.14
C ASN A 371 21.46 3.52 21.67
N PHE A 372 21.01 2.64 20.79
CA PHE A 372 21.31 2.71 19.36
C PHE A 372 20.60 3.89 18.67
N LEU A 373 19.42 4.32 19.11
CA LEU A 373 18.77 5.56 18.64
C LEU A 373 19.54 6.83 19.04
N ARG A 374 20.25 6.80 20.17
CA ARG A 374 21.05 7.92 20.67
C ARG A 374 22.40 8.01 19.97
N THR A 375 23.09 6.87 19.83
CA THR A 375 24.45 6.80 19.30
C THR A 375 24.66 5.49 18.53
N GLN A 376 25.03 5.58 17.25
CA GLN A 376 25.32 4.41 16.42
C GLN A 376 26.82 4.11 16.38
N THR A 377 27.33 3.51 17.45
CA THR A 377 28.73 3.08 17.54
C THR A 377 29.02 2.03 16.46
N GLY A 378 29.86 2.37 15.48
CA GLY A 378 30.18 1.51 14.33
C GLY A 378 29.81 2.13 12.97
N ASN A 379 28.94 3.14 12.96
CA ASN A 379 28.62 3.93 11.76
C ASN A 379 29.60 5.11 11.60
N THR A 380 29.75 5.61 10.37
CA THR A 380 30.61 6.78 10.08
C THR A 380 30.02 8.09 10.57
N THR A 381 28.69 8.15 10.73
CA THR A 381 27.97 9.32 11.22
C THR A 381 26.96 8.89 12.28
N THR A 382 26.91 9.63 13.38
CA THR A 382 25.88 9.45 14.40
C THR A 382 24.74 10.43 14.17
N VAL A 383 23.50 9.94 14.22
CA VAL A 383 22.29 10.76 14.18
C VAL A 383 21.54 10.47 15.47
N ASN A 384 21.35 11.51 16.29
CA ASN A 384 20.66 11.37 17.57
C ASN A 384 19.17 11.66 17.37
N ILE A 385 18.37 10.60 17.24
CA ILE A 385 16.93 10.69 16.99
C ILE A 385 16.19 11.31 18.17
N ILE A 386 16.73 11.16 19.39
CA ILE A 386 16.14 11.76 20.60
C ILE A 386 16.20 13.29 20.50
N ILE A 387 17.33 13.85 20.03
CA ILE A 387 17.44 15.29 19.81
C ILE A 387 16.49 15.74 18.69
N SER A 388 16.43 15.03 17.56
CA SER A 388 15.47 15.33 16.50
C SER A 388 14.01 15.30 16.98
N THR A 389 13.68 14.44 17.94
CA THR A 389 12.34 14.35 18.56
C THR A 389 12.03 15.60 19.39
N VAL A 390 12.99 16.04 20.21
CA VAL A 390 12.87 17.26 21.01
C VAL A 390 12.76 18.49 20.11
N ASP A 391 13.54 18.55 19.03
CA ASP A 391 13.49 19.65 18.05
C ASP A 391 12.12 19.74 17.36
N TYR A 392 11.47 18.61 17.05
CA TYR A 392 10.08 18.62 16.57
C TYR A 392 9.12 19.14 17.65
N LEU A 393 9.27 18.68 18.89
CA LEU A 393 8.39 19.09 19.99
C LEU A 393 8.47 20.60 20.26
N LEU A 394 9.66 21.20 20.17
CA LEU A 394 9.85 22.64 20.33
C LEU A 394 9.11 23.43 19.24
N ARG A 395 9.23 23.02 17.97
CA ARG A 395 8.47 23.63 16.86
C ARG A 395 6.97 23.52 17.06
N LEU A 396 6.50 22.36 17.53
CA LEU A 396 5.09 22.14 17.81
C LEU A 396 4.59 23.02 18.97
N GLN A 397 5.38 23.15 20.04
CA GLN A 397 5.07 24.00 21.19
C GLN A 397 4.96 25.48 20.80
N GLU A 398 5.90 25.99 20.02
CA GLU A 398 5.88 27.38 19.52
C GLU A 398 4.61 27.64 18.70
N SER A 399 4.31 26.72 17.78
CA SER A 399 3.09 26.74 16.96
C SER A 399 1.81 26.75 17.82
N ILE A 400 1.69 25.89 18.84
CA ILE A 400 0.53 25.88 19.74
C ILE A 400 0.42 27.21 20.53
N SER A 401 1.55 27.78 20.93
CA SER A 401 1.59 29.05 21.67
C SER A 401 1.07 30.21 20.82
N ASP A 402 1.41 30.25 19.53
CA ASP A 402 0.88 31.25 18.59
C ASP A 402 -0.64 31.14 18.44
N PHE A 403 -1.17 29.92 18.37
CA PHE A 403 -2.62 29.68 18.32
C PHE A 403 -3.33 30.09 19.60
N TYR A 404 -2.72 29.86 20.77
CA TYR A 404 -3.25 30.35 22.04
C TYR A 404 -3.39 31.88 22.02
N TRP A 405 -2.35 32.61 21.59
CA TRP A 405 -2.42 34.06 21.50
C TRP A 405 -3.46 34.56 20.49
N TYR A 406 -3.63 33.85 19.36
CA TYR A 406 -4.67 34.15 18.38
C TYR A 406 -6.09 34.08 18.97
N TYR A 407 -6.34 33.12 19.86
CA TYR A 407 -7.64 32.95 20.55
C TYR A 407 -7.75 33.68 21.89
N SER A 408 -6.65 34.17 22.46
CA SER A 408 -6.61 34.81 23.79
C SER A 408 -7.56 36.02 23.93
N GLY A 409 -7.81 36.74 22.84
CA GLY A 409 -8.76 37.86 22.80
C GLY A 409 -10.20 37.48 22.43
N LYS A 410 -10.51 36.20 22.24
CA LYS A 410 -11.84 35.71 21.86
C LYS A 410 -12.47 34.96 23.04
N ASP A 411 -13.74 35.27 23.34
CA ASP A 411 -14.49 34.62 24.42
C ASP A 411 -14.96 33.20 24.06
N VAL A 412 -14.96 32.85 22.77
CA VAL A 412 -15.44 31.56 22.24
C VAL A 412 -14.44 31.05 21.20
N ILE A 413 -14.15 29.75 21.26
CA ILE A 413 -13.38 29.03 20.24
C ILE A 413 -14.31 28.64 19.11
N ASP A 414 -13.89 28.92 17.88
CA ASP A 414 -14.65 28.59 16.66
C ASP A 414 -14.71 27.04 16.52
N GLU A 415 -15.85 26.50 16.04
CA GLU A 415 -15.97 25.08 15.60
C GLU A 415 -14.99 24.79 14.47
#